data_AF-A0A150UD79-F1
#
_entry.id   AF-A0A150UD79-F1
#
_cell.length_a   1.000
_cell.length_b   1.000
_cell.length_c   1.000
_cell.angle_alpha   90.00
_cell.angle_beta   90.00
_cell.angle_gamma   90.00
#
_symmetry.space_group_name_H-M   'P 1'
#
loop_
_entity.id
_entity.type
_entity.pdbx_description
1 polymer ?
#
loop_
_entity_poly.entity_id
_entity_poly.type
_entity_poly.pdbx_seq_one_letter_code
_entity_poly.pdbx_strand_id
1 'polypeptide(L)'
;PAPGVDPQAFRKVIEDVIHLVERSPDGARPVPPQGPPLKWPPQGLEYEARTRRGGPLLARRASVLAYTLFVYLIMRFDLKVGGFVPKLYRRQVVENSDFRKYDDGLRMILDCTPQLERALSDRLAAAAREGVVRYGLHQQDAAMMTCFTPSALRSDHVHFIDGARGGYASAATALKAMTA
;
A
#
# COMPACT_ATOMS: atom_id res chain seq x y z
N PRO A 1 -20.96 -10.15 -0.31
CA PRO A 1 -22.00 -11.05 0.24
C PRO A 1 -22.11 -12.38 -0.52
N ALA A 2 -22.56 -13.45 0.16
CA ALA A 2 -23.06 -14.63 -0.52
C ALA A 2 -24.48 -14.36 -1.09
N PRO A 3 -24.94 -15.10 -2.11
CA PRO A 3 -26.25 -14.90 -2.71
C PRO A 3 -27.38 -15.06 -1.68
N GLY A 4 -28.36 -14.15 -1.67
CA GLY A 4 -29.56 -14.26 -0.80
C GLY A 4 -29.36 -13.93 0.68
N VAL A 5 -28.18 -13.42 1.06
CA VAL A 5 -27.86 -13.05 2.45
C VAL A 5 -28.45 -11.68 2.83
N ASP A 6 -28.92 -11.55 4.07
CA ASP A 6 -29.33 -10.29 4.67
C ASP A 6 -28.20 -9.23 4.60
N PRO A 7 -28.42 -8.07 3.97
CA PRO A 7 -27.45 -6.98 3.93
C PRO A 7 -26.92 -6.54 5.31
N GLN A 8 -27.72 -6.66 6.37
CA GLN A 8 -27.27 -6.30 7.73
C GLN A 8 -26.25 -7.30 8.26
N ALA A 9 -26.46 -8.60 8.05
CA ALA A 9 -25.50 -9.64 8.40
C ALA A 9 -24.16 -9.42 7.68
N PHE A 10 -24.19 -9.10 6.38
CA PHE A 10 -22.97 -8.79 5.63
C PHE A 10 -22.25 -7.55 6.17
N ARG A 11 -23.00 -6.47 6.46
CA ARG A 11 -22.44 -5.24 7.03
C ARG A 11 -21.77 -5.50 8.37
N LYS A 12 -22.38 -6.31 9.25
CA LYS A 12 -21.80 -6.66 10.55
C LYS A 12 -20.44 -7.35 10.39
N VAL A 13 -20.27 -8.23 9.40
CA VAL A 13 -18.96 -8.86 9.12
C VAL A 13 -17.92 -7.82 8.70
N ILE A 14 -18.30 -6.86 7.87
CA ILE A 14 -17.41 -5.76 7.46
C ILE A 14 -17.00 -4.91 8.67
N GLU A 15 -17.97 -4.53 9.51
CA GLU A 15 -17.73 -3.75 10.72
C GLU A 15 -16.78 -4.48 11.68
N ASP A 16 -16.97 -5.79 11.89
CA ASP A 16 -16.08 -6.60 12.72
C ASP A 16 -14.64 -6.64 12.16
N VAL A 17 -14.49 -6.79 10.84
CA VAL A 17 -13.17 -6.75 10.18
C VAL A 17 -12.51 -5.38 10.36
N ILE A 18 -13.24 -4.29 10.12
CA ILE A 18 -12.73 -2.92 10.32
C ILE A 18 -12.33 -2.72 11.79
N HIS A 19 -13.15 -3.18 12.73
CA HIS A 19 -12.88 -3.10 14.16
C HIS A 19 -11.66 -3.88 14.63
N LEU A 20 -11.36 -5.03 14.00
CA LEU A 20 -10.12 -5.77 14.25
C LEU A 20 -8.91 -5.00 13.74
N VAL A 21 -9.02 -4.44 12.53
CA VAL A 21 -7.96 -3.68 11.88
C VAL A 21 -7.65 -2.38 12.63
N GLU A 22 -8.66 -1.62 13.06
CA GLU A 22 -8.46 -0.33 13.74
C GLU A 22 -7.84 -0.45 15.13
N ARG A 23 -7.98 -1.61 15.80
CA ARG A 23 -7.33 -1.88 17.08
C ARG A 23 -5.86 -2.27 16.95
N SER A 24 -5.40 -2.55 15.74
CA SER A 24 -4.00 -2.89 15.50
C SER A 24 -3.09 -1.65 15.44
N PRO A 25 -1.79 -1.78 15.68
CA PRO A 25 -0.83 -0.69 15.52
C PRO A 25 -0.98 -0.01 14.15
N ASP A 26 -1.01 1.32 14.14
CA ASP A 26 -1.19 2.16 12.95
C ASP A 26 -2.42 1.82 12.08
N GLY A 27 -3.38 1.07 12.61
CA GLY A 27 -4.53 0.56 11.85
C GLY A 27 -4.13 -0.41 10.73
N ALA A 28 -3.05 -1.16 10.89
CA ALA A 28 -2.48 -2.07 9.89
C ALA A 28 -2.22 -1.39 8.53
N ARG A 29 -1.83 -0.11 8.56
CA ARG A 29 -1.44 0.63 7.35
C ARG A 29 -0.14 0.04 6.79
N PRO A 30 -0.09 -0.34 5.50
CA PRO A 30 1.15 -0.74 4.84
C PRO A 30 2.16 0.40 4.69
N VAL A 31 1.69 1.65 4.75
CA VAL A 31 2.51 2.85 4.64
C VAL A 31 2.71 3.43 6.05
N PRO A 32 3.95 3.52 6.56
CA PRO A 32 4.22 4.10 7.87
C PRO A 32 3.76 5.56 7.98
N PRO A 33 3.41 6.07 9.18
CA PRO A 33 2.95 7.45 9.36
C PRO A 33 3.91 8.54 8.84
N GLN A 34 5.21 8.27 8.88
CA GLN A 34 6.28 9.13 8.37
C GLN A 34 6.59 8.92 6.88
N GLY A 35 5.81 8.08 6.18
CA GLY A 35 6.07 7.62 4.83
C GLY A 35 7.14 6.52 4.76
N PRO A 36 7.34 5.93 3.57
CA PRO A 36 8.34 4.88 3.37
C PRO A 36 9.76 5.36 3.71
N PRO A 37 10.61 4.53 4.34
CA PRO A 37 11.97 4.91 4.67
C PRO A 37 12.80 5.13 3.41
N LEU A 38 13.42 6.32 3.32
CA LEU A 38 14.33 6.65 2.23
C LEU A 38 15.72 6.09 2.52
N LYS A 39 16.23 5.27 1.60
CA LYS A 39 17.60 4.73 1.62
C LYS A 39 18.41 5.34 0.49
N TRP A 40 19.65 5.71 0.78
CA TRP A 40 20.61 6.17 -0.21
C TRP A 40 21.89 5.32 -0.10
N PRO A 41 22.51 4.88 -1.21
CA PRO A 41 22.10 5.12 -2.61
C PRO A 41 20.81 4.37 -3.00
N PRO A 42 20.07 4.85 -4.00
CA PRO A 42 18.82 4.22 -4.43
C PRO A 42 19.09 2.87 -5.12
N GLN A 43 18.28 1.86 -4.83
CA GLN A 43 18.38 0.53 -5.46
C GLN A 43 18.21 0.59 -6.99
N GLY A 44 17.45 1.57 -7.48
CA GLY A 44 17.19 1.79 -8.91
C GLY A 44 18.26 2.55 -9.69
N LEU A 45 19.40 2.89 -9.07
CA LEU A 45 20.44 3.74 -9.67
C LEU A 45 20.86 3.28 -11.08
N GLU A 46 21.12 1.98 -11.25
CA GLU A 46 21.57 1.43 -12.53
C GLU A 46 20.47 1.50 -13.60
N TYR A 47 19.22 1.26 -13.22
CA TYR A 47 18.09 1.37 -14.14
C TYR A 47 17.92 2.82 -14.59
N GLU A 48 17.96 3.79 -13.66
CA GLU A 48 17.83 5.21 -14.00
C GLU A 48 19.00 5.73 -14.85
N ALA A 49 20.24 5.34 -14.54
CA ALA A 49 21.39 5.75 -15.34
C ALA A 49 21.32 5.25 -16.79
N ARG A 50 20.73 4.06 -17.01
CA ARG A 50 20.60 3.45 -18.34
C ARG A 50 19.45 4.02 -19.17
N THR A 51 18.38 4.52 -18.54
CA THR A 51 17.27 5.17 -19.26
C THR A 51 17.63 6.58 -19.75
N ARG A 52 18.60 7.25 -19.11
CA ARG A 52 19.12 8.56 -19.55
C ARG A 52 19.90 8.43 -20.86
N ARG A 53 19.62 9.32 -21.81
CA ARG A 53 20.29 9.41 -23.12
C ARG A 53 21.50 10.34 -23.06
N GLY A 54 22.52 10.04 -23.87
CA GLY A 54 23.72 10.87 -24.05
C GLY A 54 24.83 10.61 -23.03
N GLY A 55 26.09 10.82 -23.46
CA GLY A 55 27.29 10.75 -22.64
C GLY A 55 27.68 9.36 -22.11
N PRO A 56 28.88 9.24 -21.49
CA PRO A 56 29.35 7.99 -20.89
C PRO A 56 28.45 7.53 -19.74
N LEU A 57 28.32 6.21 -19.54
CA LEU A 57 27.50 5.65 -18.46
C LEU A 57 27.97 6.10 -17.06
N LEU A 58 29.28 6.27 -16.87
CA LEU A 58 29.85 6.78 -15.61
C LEU A 58 29.39 8.20 -15.29
N ALA A 59 29.37 9.09 -16.28
CA ALA A 59 28.87 10.45 -16.10
C ALA A 59 27.37 10.45 -15.77
N ARG A 60 26.58 9.59 -16.43
CA ARG A 60 25.15 9.42 -16.12
C ARG A 60 24.94 8.90 -14.69
N ARG A 61 25.69 7.88 -14.26
CA ARG A 61 25.66 7.37 -12.88
C ARG A 61 25.99 8.46 -11.86
N ALA A 62 27.07 9.22 -12.08
CA ALA A 62 27.45 10.33 -11.21
C ALA A 62 26.36 11.39 -11.14
N SER A 63 25.72 11.71 -12.29
CA SER A 63 24.62 12.68 -12.34
C SER A 63 23.38 12.22 -11.55
N VAL A 64 23.02 10.93 -11.64
CA VAL A 64 21.89 10.35 -10.89
C VAL A 64 22.23 10.29 -9.40
N LEU A 65 23.45 9.87 -9.04
CA LEU A 65 23.90 9.86 -7.65
C LEU A 65 23.87 11.25 -7.03
N ALA A 66 24.38 12.28 -7.72
CA ALA A 66 24.38 13.65 -7.23
C ALA A 66 22.94 14.18 -7.05
N TYR A 67 22.08 13.97 -8.05
CA TYR A 67 20.68 14.39 -7.98
C TYR A 67 19.91 13.69 -6.86
N THR A 68 20.03 12.37 -6.76
CA THR A 68 19.34 11.58 -5.72
C THR A 68 19.90 11.83 -4.33
N LEU A 69 21.20 12.14 -4.20
CA LEU A 69 21.79 12.59 -2.94
C LEU A 69 21.21 13.94 -2.51
N PHE A 70 21.11 14.90 -3.43
CA PHE A 70 20.48 16.20 -3.15
C PHE A 70 19.03 16.03 -2.67
N VAL A 71 18.21 15.24 -3.37
CA VAL A 71 16.84 14.92 -2.95
C VAL A 71 16.82 14.20 -1.60
N TYR A 72 17.73 13.25 -1.37
CA TYR A 72 17.85 12.55 -0.09
C TYR A 72 18.14 13.52 1.06
N LEU A 73 19.08 14.45 0.91
CA LEU A 73 19.40 15.45 1.94
C LEU A 73 18.21 16.36 2.24
N ILE A 74 17.48 16.82 1.20
CA ILE A 74 16.25 17.60 1.36
C ILE A 74 15.25 16.84 2.24
N MET A 75 15.00 15.58 1.92
CA MET A 75 14.02 14.76 2.65
C MET A 75 14.49 14.36 4.05
N ARG A 76 15.81 14.13 4.22
CA ARG A 76 16.44 13.67 5.47
C ARG A 76 16.53 14.78 6.52
N PHE A 77 16.73 16.02 6.08
CA PHE A 77 16.86 17.21 6.94
C PHE A 77 15.62 18.12 6.88
N ASP A 78 14.55 17.70 6.21
CA ASP A 78 13.30 18.46 6.08
C ASP A 78 13.48 19.88 5.51
N LEU A 79 14.40 20.02 4.56
CA LEU A 79 14.73 21.31 3.95
C LEU A 79 13.61 21.73 3.01
N LYS A 80 13.10 22.96 3.20
CA LYS A 80 12.13 23.54 2.27
C LYS A 80 12.87 24.06 1.04
N VAL A 81 12.40 23.70 -0.15
CA VAL A 81 13.00 24.13 -1.42
C VAL A 81 11.90 24.61 -2.36
N GLY A 82 11.91 25.91 -2.69
CA GLY A 82 10.82 26.54 -3.43
C GLY A 82 9.50 26.38 -2.67
N GLY A 83 8.53 25.68 -3.27
CA GLY A 83 7.25 25.32 -2.65
C GLY A 83 7.20 23.93 -2.01
N PHE A 84 8.28 23.14 -2.10
CA PHE A 84 8.30 21.77 -1.59
C PHE A 84 8.56 21.74 -0.08
N VAL A 85 7.66 21.08 0.66
CA VAL A 85 7.76 20.88 2.10
C VAL A 85 7.80 19.38 2.40
N PRO A 86 8.97 18.78 2.71
CA PRO A 86 9.11 17.33 2.83
C PRO A 86 8.17 16.67 3.83
N LYS A 87 7.98 17.28 5.02
CA LYS A 87 7.04 16.78 6.03
C LYS A 87 5.60 16.72 5.52
N LEU A 88 5.17 17.77 4.82
CA LEU A 88 3.83 17.84 4.24
C LEU A 88 3.67 16.77 3.15
N TYR A 89 4.67 16.65 2.26
CA TYR A 89 4.66 15.65 1.20
C TYR A 89 4.56 14.23 1.76
N ARG A 90 5.37 13.87 2.77
CA ARG A 90 5.30 12.53 3.41
C ARG A 90 3.95 12.26 4.06
N ARG A 91 3.36 13.26 4.71
CA ARG A 91 2.01 13.13 5.28
C ARG A 91 0.96 12.90 4.19
N GLN A 92 1.02 13.67 3.10
CA GLN A 92 0.11 13.53 1.95
C GLN A 92 0.25 12.16 1.27
N VAL A 93 1.47 11.61 1.17
CA VAL A 93 1.68 10.25 0.66
C VAL A 93 0.87 9.22 1.47
N VAL A 94 0.86 9.35 2.80
CA VAL A 94 0.10 8.44 3.68
C VAL A 94 -1.41 8.70 3.56
N GLU A 95 -1.83 9.97 3.60
CA GLU A 95 -3.23 10.38 3.54
C GLU A 95 -3.88 10.00 2.20
N ASN A 96 -3.11 10.05 1.11
CA ASN A 96 -3.59 9.77 -0.25
C ASN A 96 -3.32 8.31 -0.69
N SER A 97 -3.07 7.39 0.26
CA SER A 97 -2.86 5.96 -0.01
C SER A 97 -4.13 5.13 0.19
N ASP A 98 -4.50 4.33 -0.81
CA ASP A 98 -5.81 3.64 -0.88
C ASP A 98 -5.81 2.18 -0.35
N PHE A 99 -5.18 1.91 0.78
CA PHE A 99 -5.02 0.53 1.28
C PHE A 99 -6.32 -0.17 1.74
N ARG A 100 -7.45 0.55 1.82
CA ARG A 100 -8.79 0.02 2.12
C ARG A 100 -9.78 0.52 1.07
N LYS A 101 -10.46 -0.40 0.39
CA LYS A 101 -11.39 -0.12 -0.70
C LYS A 101 -12.69 -0.87 -0.45
N TYR A 102 -13.82 -0.21 -0.71
CA TYR A 102 -15.14 -0.83 -0.65
C TYR A 102 -15.88 -0.55 -1.96
N ASP A 103 -15.99 -1.57 -2.81
CA ASP A 103 -16.65 -1.53 -4.13
C ASP A 103 -17.33 -2.88 -4.35
N ASP A 104 -18.60 -2.97 -3.95
CA ASP A 104 -19.43 -4.19 -3.83
C ASP A 104 -18.86 -5.32 -2.94
N GLY A 105 -17.71 -5.06 -2.33
CA GLY A 105 -17.01 -5.92 -1.39
C GLY A 105 -15.84 -5.19 -0.75
N LEU A 106 -15.42 -5.67 0.42
CA LEU A 106 -14.29 -5.12 1.14
C LEU A 106 -12.99 -5.69 0.58
N ARG A 107 -12.07 -4.82 0.16
CA ARG A 107 -10.73 -5.16 -0.31
C ARG A 107 -9.72 -4.35 0.50
N MET A 108 -8.74 -5.02 1.10
CA MET A 108 -7.75 -4.36 1.94
C MET A 108 -6.37 -4.94 1.69
N ILE A 109 -5.34 -4.10 1.73
CA ILE A 109 -3.94 -4.50 1.89
C ILE A 109 -3.54 -4.03 3.28
N LEU A 110 -3.09 -4.96 4.12
CA LEU A 110 -2.87 -4.71 5.53
C LEU A 110 -1.46 -5.15 5.91
N ASP A 111 -0.78 -4.32 6.71
CA ASP A 111 0.42 -4.72 7.43
C ASP A 111 0.00 -5.41 8.73
N CYS A 112 -0.04 -6.74 8.69
CA CYS A 112 -0.59 -7.54 9.77
C CYS A 112 0.51 -8.14 10.64
N THR A 113 0.32 -8.06 11.96
CA THR A 113 0.98 -9.01 12.86
C THR A 113 0.41 -10.42 12.65
N PRO A 114 1.16 -11.48 13.01
CA PRO A 114 0.63 -12.86 12.93
C PRO A 114 -0.69 -13.04 13.70
N GLN A 115 -0.86 -12.33 14.81
CA GLN A 115 -2.08 -12.38 15.62
C GLN A 115 -3.27 -11.73 14.89
N LEU A 116 -3.05 -10.59 14.22
CA LEU A 116 -4.10 -9.92 13.45
C LEU A 116 -4.50 -10.73 12.23
N GLU A 117 -3.52 -11.28 11.50
CA GLU A 117 -3.77 -12.17 10.36
C GLU A 117 -4.65 -13.35 10.80
N ARG A 118 -4.29 -14.01 11.91
CA ARG A 118 -5.07 -15.13 12.44
C ARG A 118 -6.49 -14.72 12.82
N ALA A 119 -6.66 -13.60 13.52
CA ALA A 119 -7.97 -13.11 13.94
C ALA A 119 -8.88 -12.78 12.75
N LEU A 120 -8.33 -12.16 11.70
CA LEU A 120 -9.04 -11.86 10.45
C LEU A 120 -9.44 -13.15 9.73
N SER A 121 -8.50 -14.08 9.59
CA SER A 121 -8.71 -15.39 8.98
C SER A 121 -9.82 -16.17 9.70
N ASP A 122 -9.79 -16.23 11.03
CA ASP A 122 -10.79 -16.93 11.83
C ASP A 122 -12.18 -16.26 11.74
N ARG A 123 -12.24 -14.92 11.78
CA ARG A 123 -13.50 -14.16 11.66
C ARG A 123 -14.16 -14.36 10.30
N LEU A 124 -13.38 -14.33 9.22
CA LEU A 124 -13.87 -14.55 7.85
C LEU A 124 -14.29 -16.00 7.64
N ALA A 125 -13.52 -16.97 8.15
CA ALA A 125 -13.87 -18.39 8.09
C ALA A 125 -15.18 -18.68 8.84
N ALA A 126 -15.42 -18.05 10.00
CA ALA A 126 -16.67 -18.18 10.73
C ALA A 126 -17.87 -17.66 9.92
N ALA A 127 -17.79 -16.43 9.39
CA ALA A 127 -18.86 -15.88 8.55
C ALA A 127 -19.09 -16.67 7.27
N ALA A 128 -18.04 -17.30 6.71
CA ALA A 128 -18.20 -18.17 5.55
C ALA A 128 -18.94 -19.47 5.89
N ARG A 129 -18.68 -20.08 7.05
CA ARG A 129 -19.44 -21.25 7.54
C ARG A 129 -20.90 -20.94 7.80
N GLU A 130 -21.19 -19.71 8.22
CA GLU A 130 -22.56 -19.19 8.39
C GLU A 130 -23.23 -18.81 7.05
N GLY A 131 -22.50 -18.94 5.92
CA GLY A 131 -23.00 -18.60 4.59
C GLY A 131 -23.15 -17.10 4.33
N VAL A 132 -22.59 -16.22 5.18
CA VAL A 132 -22.77 -14.77 5.09
C VAL A 132 -21.81 -14.15 4.05
N VAL A 133 -20.56 -14.64 4.01
CA VAL A 133 -19.51 -14.11 3.13
C VAL A 133 -18.82 -15.18 2.32
N ARG A 134 -18.23 -14.74 1.21
CA ARG A 134 -17.15 -15.41 0.51
C ARG A 134 -15.93 -14.53 0.65
N TYR A 135 -14.75 -15.10 0.84
CA TYR A 135 -13.54 -14.33 1.07
C TYR A 135 -12.35 -14.97 0.37
N GLY A 136 -11.29 -14.19 0.19
CA GLY A 136 -10.00 -14.69 -0.26
C GLY A 136 -8.91 -13.92 0.45
N LEU A 137 -7.92 -14.64 0.97
CA LEU A 137 -6.76 -14.06 1.65
C LEU A 137 -5.49 -14.48 0.93
N HIS A 138 -4.51 -13.60 0.90
CA HIS A 138 -3.18 -13.91 0.39
C HIS A 138 -2.13 -13.21 1.23
N GLN A 139 -1.28 -14.01 1.89
CA GLN A 139 -0.18 -13.50 2.68
C GLN A 139 1.05 -13.25 1.80
N GLN A 140 1.73 -12.14 2.07
CA GLN A 140 2.96 -11.73 1.42
C GLN A 140 3.81 -10.90 2.38
N ASP A 141 5.07 -10.69 2.02
CA ASP A 141 6.06 -9.99 2.86
C ASP A 141 6.23 -8.51 2.51
N ALA A 142 5.58 -8.04 1.44
CA ALA A 142 5.69 -6.66 0.99
C ALA A 142 4.42 -6.19 0.28
N ALA A 143 4.14 -4.90 0.44
CA ALA A 143 3.17 -4.16 -0.36
C ALA A 143 3.89 -3.38 -1.46
N MET A 144 3.22 -3.20 -2.59
CA MET A 144 3.65 -2.37 -3.70
C MET A 144 2.80 -1.10 -3.73
N MET A 145 3.48 0.04 -3.85
CA MET A 145 2.86 1.34 -4.06
C MET A 145 3.04 1.78 -5.51
N THR A 146 1.94 2.09 -6.18
CA THR A 146 1.96 2.73 -7.51
C THR A 146 1.53 4.19 -7.36
N CYS A 147 2.42 5.11 -7.72
CA CYS A 147 2.18 6.55 -7.54
C CYS A 147 1.64 7.18 -8.83
N PHE A 148 0.51 7.88 -8.74
CA PHE A 148 0.08 8.86 -9.74
C PHE A 148 0.39 10.26 -9.19
N THR A 149 1.50 10.85 -9.64
CA THR A 149 2.02 12.12 -9.09
C THR A 149 2.35 13.10 -10.21
N PRO A 150 1.36 13.82 -10.76
CA PRO A 150 1.59 14.80 -11.83
C PRO A 150 2.57 15.91 -11.42
N SER A 151 2.59 16.26 -10.12
CA SER A 151 3.54 17.19 -9.55
C SER A 151 3.81 16.86 -8.08
N ALA A 152 5.06 16.94 -7.65
CA ALA A 152 5.43 16.80 -6.25
C ALA A 152 5.03 18.02 -5.39
N LEU A 153 4.63 19.13 -6.02
CA LEU A 153 4.20 20.35 -5.33
C LEU A 153 2.68 20.41 -5.11
N ARG A 154 1.92 19.58 -5.83
CA ARG A 154 0.46 19.52 -5.72
C ARG A 154 0.05 18.38 -4.79
N SER A 155 -1.03 18.58 -4.06
CA SER A 155 -1.58 17.61 -3.11
C SER A 155 -2.52 16.58 -3.75
N ASP A 156 -2.71 16.63 -5.07
CA ASP A 156 -3.62 15.76 -5.83
C ASP A 156 -2.94 14.49 -6.36
N HIS A 157 -1.80 14.12 -5.78
CA HIS A 157 -1.18 12.84 -6.04
C HIS A 157 -1.91 11.73 -5.31
N VAL A 158 -2.06 10.57 -5.94
CA VAL A 158 -2.76 9.41 -5.38
C VAL A 158 -1.84 8.20 -5.41
N HIS A 159 -1.91 7.38 -4.37
CA HIS A 159 -1.08 6.20 -4.21
C HIS A 159 -1.94 4.94 -4.13
N PHE A 160 -1.77 4.06 -5.12
CA PHE A 160 -2.45 2.78 -5.16
C PHE A 160 -1.63 1.73 -4.44
N ILE A 161 -2.19 1.11 -3.41
CA ILE A 161 -1.55 0.05 -2.63
C ILE A 161 -2.10 -1.32 -3.05
N ASP A 162 -1.19 -2.20 -3.45
CA ASP A 162 -1.44 -3.62 -3.72
C ASP A 162 -0.34 -4.48 -3.06
N GLY A 163 -0.43 -5.79 -3.22
CA GLY A 163 0.59 -6.74 -2.83
C GLY A 163 1.73 -6.91 -3.83
N ALA A 164 2.97 -7.09 -3.35
CA ALA A 164 4.15 -7.27 -4.19
C ALA A 164 4.15 -8.57 -5.03
N ARG A 165 3.40 -9.61 -4.65
CA ARG A 165 3.35 -10.91 -5.36
C ARG A 165 1.95 -11.22 -5.93
N GLY A 166 1.40 -10.24 -6.64
CA GLY A 166 0.08 -10.35 -7.27
C GLY A 166 -1.09 -9.95 -6.37
N GLY A 167 -0.87 -9.78 -5.05
CA GLY A 167 -1.79 -9.09 -4.14
C GLY A 167 -3.25 -9.47 -4.31
N TYR A 168 -4.08 -8.52 -4.73
CA TYR A 168 -5.51 -8.76 -4.95
C TYR A 168 -5.81 -9.87 -5.97
N ALA A 169 -4.98 -10.05 -7.00
CA ALA A 169 -5.18 -11.13 -7.97
C ALA A 169 -5.01 -12.52 -7.32
N SER A 170 -4.01 -12.68 -6.45
CA SER A 170 -3.80 -13.92 -5.70
C SER A 170 -4.92 -14.18 -4.70
N ALA A 171 -5.38 -13.15 -3.97
CA ALA A 171 -6.52 -13.26 -3.07
C ALA A 171 -7.83 -13.58 -3.84
N ALA A 172 -8.01 -13.00 -5.02
CA ALA A 172 -9.17 -13.28 -5.87
C ALA A 172 -9.21 -14.74 -6.37
N THR A 173 -8.06 -15.36 -6.59
CA THR A 173 -7.99 -16.80 -6.91
C THR A 173 -8.51 -17.65 -5.75
N ALA A 174 -8.11 -17.35 -4.51
CA ALA A 174 -8.64 -18.03 -3.32
C ALA A 174 -10.15 -17.80 -3.15
N LEU A 175 -10.63 -16.57 -3.38
CA LEU A 175 -12.05 -16.24 -3.35
C LEU A 175 -12.87 -17.06 -4.36
N LYS A 176 -12.35 -17.23 -5.59
CA LYS A 176 -13.00 -18.04 -6.63
C LYS A 176 -12.98 -19.53 -6.30
N ALA A 177 -11.94 -20.03 -5.63
CA ALA A 177 -11.90 -21.42 -5.19
C ALA A 177 -12.95 -21.73 -4.11
N MET A 178 -13.35 -20.75 -3.29
CA MET A 178 -14.48 -20.91 -2.35
C MET A 178 -15.86 -20.90 -3.03
N THR A 179 -15.96 -20.45 -4.29
CA THR A 179 -17.21 -20.48 -5.05
C THR A 179 -17.45 -21.78 -5.81
N ALA A 180 -16.41 -22.61 -5.96
CA ALA A 180 -16.51 -23.94 -6.54
C ALA A 180 -16.93 -24.95 -5.46
#